data_AF-A0A7V8E860-F1
#
_entry.id   AF-A0A7V8E860-F1
#
_cell.length_a   1.000
_cell.length_b   1.000
_cell.length_c   1.000
_cell.angle_alpha   90.00
_cell.angle_beta   90.00
_cell.angle_gamma   90.00
#
_symmetry.space_group_name_H-M   'P 1'
#
loop_
_entity.id
_entity.type
_entity.pdbx_description
1 polymer ?
#
loop_
_entity_poly.entity_id
_entity_poly.type
_entity_poly.pdbx_seq_one_letter_code
_entity_poly.pdbx_strand_id
1 'polypeptide(L)' 'MPTNLDIDDRLIAEAQKLGAHKSKKDAVTVALQAYVRHLKQLRLLDAFGTVDFDPTYDYKAERRRDNR' A
#
# COMPACT_ATOMS: atom_id res chain seq x y z
N MET A 1 12.35 20.54 -1.59
CA MET A 1 12.84 21.46 -2.63
C MET A 1 12.09 21.15 -3.93
N PRO A 2 11.75 22.14 -4.76
CA PRO A 2 11.20 21.87 -6.09
C PRO A 2 12.29 21.22 -6.96
N THR A 3 12.04 20.01 -7.42
CA THR A 3 12.89 19.32 -8.41
C THR A 3 12.11 19.35 -9.70
N ASN A 4 12.67 19.93 -10.75
CA ASN A 4 12.01 19.95 -12.04
C ASN A 4 12.13 18.57 -12.68
N LEU A 5 11.10 17.75 -12.48
CA LEU A 5 10.98 16.42 -13.07
C LEU A 5 10.06 16.53 -14.28
N ASP A 6 10.50 16.01 -15.41
CA ASP A 6 9.67 15.93 -16.61
C ASP A 6 8.67 14.78 -16.44
N ILE A 7 7.49 15.12 -15.93
CA ILE A 7 6.38 14.20 -15.68
C ILE A 7 5.21 14.65 -16.54
N ASP A 8 4.51 13.70 -17.16
CA ASP A 8 3.32 14.00 -17.97
C ASP A 8 2.27 14.77 -17.15
N ASP A 9 2.01 16.00 -17.56
CA ASP A 9 1.02 16.89 -16.95
C ASP A 9 -0.40 16.32 -17.00
N ARG A 10 -0.72 15.51 -18.02
CA ARG A 10 -2.03 14.86 -18.14
C ARG A 10 -2.21 13.81 -17.05
N LEU A 11 -1.15 13.03 -16.78
CA LEU A 11 -1.14 12.04 -15.70
C LEU A 11 -1.30 12.70 -14.33
N ILE A 12 -0.60 13.81 -14.09
CA ILE A 12 -0.73 14.57 -12.84
C ILE A 12 -2.14 15.13 -12.69
N ALA A 13 -2.72 15.68 -13.76
CA ALA A 13 -4.08 16.22 -13.73
C ALA A 13 -5.13 15.14 -13.46
N GLU A 14 -4.96 13.95 -14.06
CA GLU A 14 -5.81 12.80 -13.81
C GLU A 14 -5.70 12.33 -12.35
N ALA A 15 -4.47 12.15 -11.84
CA ALA A 15 -4.24 11.78 -10.45
C ALA A 15 -4.81 12.83 -9.47
N GLN A 16 -4.68 14.13 -9.79
CA GLN A 16 -5.24 15.21 -8.99
C GLN A 16 -6.78 15.15 -8.97
N LYS A 17 -7.42 14.91 -10.12
CA LYS A 17 -8.88 14.81 -10.24
C LYS A 17 -9.42 13.58 -9.52
N LEU A 18 -8.83 12.40 -9.76
CA LEU A 18 -9.25 11.14 -9.15
C LEU A 18 -9.00 11.09 -7.64
N GLY A 19 -7.87 11.64 -7.19
CA GLY A 19 -7.51 11.72 -5.78
C GLY A 19 -8.10 12.93 -5.02
N ALA A 20 -8.88 13.77 -5.71
CA ALA A 20 -9.46 15.01 -5.17
C ALA A 20 -8.42 15.92 -4.46
N HIS A 21 -7.23 16.03 -5.04
CA HIS A 21 -6.12 16.76 -4.43
C HIS A 21 -6.19 18.26 -4.74
N LYS A 22 -5.87 19.09 -3.73
CA LYS A 22 -5.92 20.55 -3.84
C LYS A 22 -4.86 21.12 -4.79
N SER A 23 -3.73 20.42 -4.95
CA SER A 23 -2.65 20.83 -5.84
C SER A 23 -2.02 19.66 -6.58
N LYS A 24 -1.38 19.95 -7.72
CA LYS A 24 -0.54 18.99 -8.47
C LYS A 24 0.54 18.37 -7.58
N LYS A 25 1.17 19.19 -6.72
CA LYS A 25 2.22 18.75 -5.79
C LYS A 25 1.69 17.73 -4.78
N ASP A 26 0.50 17.96 -4.24
CA ASP A 26 -0.13 17.03 -3.29
C ASP A 26 -0.45 15.70 -3.97
N ALA A 27 -0.99 15.74 -5.19
CA ALA A 27 -1.24 14.55 -5.99
C ALA A 27 0.02 13.72 -6.23
N VAL A 28 1.12 14.36 -6.64
CA VAL A 28 2.41 13.70 -6.85
C VAL A 28 2.96 13.10 -5.56
N THR A 29 2.84 13.84 -4.44
CA THR A 29 3.33 13.38 -3.14
C THR A 29 2.57 12.13 -2.68
N VAL A 30 1.24 12.15 -2.78
CA VAL A 30 0.39 11.02 -2.39
C VAL A 30 0.63 9.81 -3.31
N ALA A 31 0.77 10.03 -4.62
CA ALA A 31 1.08 8.97 -5.57
C ALA A 31 2.41 8.28 -5.25
N LEU A 32 3.47 9.05 -4.97
CA LEU A 32 4.78 8.49 -4.60
C LEU A 32 4.72 7.71 -3.28
N GLN A 33 3.99 8.21 -2.28
CA GLN A 33 3.79 7.47 -1.03
C GLN A 33 3.04 6.15 -1.27
N ALA A 34 1.99 6.17 -2.09
CA ALA A 34 1.24 4.97 -2.45
C ALA A 34 2.11 3.95 -3.18
N TYR A 35 2.92 4.41 -4.14
CA TYR A 35 3.85 3.56 -4.88
C TYR A 35 4.89 2.92 -3.96
N VAL A 36 5.51 3.70 -3.07
CA VAL A 36 6.45 3.16 -2.07
C VAL A 36 5.78 2.14 -1.15
N ARG A 37 4.55 2.40 -0.69
CA ARG A 37 3.79 1.42 0.11
C ARG A 37 3.53 0.14 -0.66
N HIS A 38 3.13 0.24 -1.93
CA HIS A 38 2.90 -0.92 -2.80
C HIS A 38 4.17 -1.75 -2.96
N LEU A 39 5.30 -1.11 -3.25
CA LEU A 39 6.59 -1.82 -3.36
C LEU A 39 6.99 -2.51 -2.04
N LYS A 40 6.74 -1.87 -0.89
CA LYS A 40 6.98 -2.50 0.42
C LYS A 40 6.08 -3.70 0.66
N GLN A 41 4.81 -3.63 0.24
CA GLN A 41 3.89 -4.76 0.34
C GLN A 41 4.31 -5.92 -0.54
N LEU A 42 4.84 -5.67 -1.74
CA LEU A 42 5.34 -6.74 -2.62
C LEU A 42 6.47 -7.55 -1.96
N ARG A 43 7.30 -6.93 -1.10
CA ARG A 43 8.33 -7.64 -0.33
C ARG A 43 7.76 -8.67 0.65
N LEU A 44 6.48 -8.59 1.00
CA LEU A 44 5.84 -9.61 1.83
C LEU A 44 5.74 -10.95 1.09
N LEU A 45 5.70 -10.93 -0.24
CA LEU A 45 5.71 -12.15 -1.05
C LEU A 45 7.00 -12.94 -0.87
N ASP A 46 8.13 -12.26 -0.61
CA ASP A 46 9.41 -12.91 -0.34
C ASP A 46 9.38 -13.76 0.96
N ALA A 47 8.48 -13.42 1.89
CA ALA A 47 8.28 -14.17 3.14
C ALA A 47 7.27 -15.32 3.00
N PHE A 48 6.67 -15.48 1.82
CA PHE A 48 5.71 -16.57 1.61
C PHE A 48 6.44 -17.92 1.60
N GLY A 49 5.97 -18.87 2.42
CA GLY A 49 6.61 -20.17 2.58
C GLY A 49 7.84 -20.18 3.50
N THR A 50 8.24 -19.03 4.07
CA THR A 50 9.29 -18.96 5.10
C THR A 50 8.71 -18.94 6.52
N VAL A 51 7.39 -18.90 6.66
CA VAL A 51 6.70 -18.89 7.96
C VAL A 51 6.32 -20.32 8.32
N ASP A 52 6.97 -20.84 9.36
CA ASP A 52 6.61 -22.12 9.95
C ASP A 52 5.41 -21.94 10.88
N PHE A 53 4.36 -22.70 10.63
CA PHE A 53 3.21 -22.77 11.52
C PHE A 53 3.39 -23.94 12.49
N ASP A 54 3.05 -23.70 13.77
CA ASP A 54 3.02 -24.76 14.76
C ASP A 54 1.96 -25.81 14.35
N PRO A 55 2.33 -27.09 14.12
CA PRO A 55 1.40 -28.13 13.71
C PRO A 55 0.26 -28.38 14.70
N THR A 56 0.45 -27.99 15.96
CA THR A 56 -0.52 -28.18 17.05
C THR A 56 -1.46 -26.97 17.25
N TYR A 57 -1.28 -25.90 16.47
CA TYR A 57 -2.08 -24.68 16.60
C TYR A 57 -3.52 -24.86 16.07
N ASP A 58 -4.49 -24.95 16.99
CA ASP A 58 -5.93 -24.96 16.65
C ASP A 58 -6.47 -23.53 16.53
N TYR A 59 -6.35 -22.93 15.35
CA TYR A 59 -6.93 -21.61 15.05
C TYR A 59 -8.47 -21.55 15.20
N LYS A 60 -9.17 -22.70 15.22
CA LYS A 60 -10.62 -22.74 15.46
C LYS A 60 -10.95 -22.56 16.94
N ALA A 61 -10.02 -22.79 17.86
CA ALA A 61 -10.21 -22.54 19.29
C ALA A 61 -10.51 -21.06 19.58
N GLU A 62 -9.80 -20.14 18.93
CA GLU A 62 -10.04 -18.70 19.07
C GLU A 62 -11.41 -18.29 18.48
N ARG A 63 -11.82 -18.84 17.33
CA ARG A 63 -13.15 -18.58 16.75
C ARG A 63 -14.32 -19.00 17.64
N ARG A 64 -14.13 -20.02 18.49
CA ARG A 64 -15.17 -20.47 19.43
C ARG A 64 -15.31 -19.54 20.64
N ARG A 65 -14.32 -18.71 20.94
CA ARG A 65 -14.33 -17.79 22.10
C ARG A 65 -15.19 -16.55 21.87
N ASP A 66 -15.23 -16.03 20.64
CA ASP A 66 -16.03 -14.85 20.27
C ASP A 66 -17.53 -15.15 20.07
N ASN A 67 -17.93 -16.42 20.15
CA ASN A 67 -19.34 -16.85 20.03
C ASN A 67 -20.05 -16.97 21.39
N ARG A 68 -19.57 -16.26 22.43
CA ARG A 68 -20.17 -16.24 23.78
C ARG A 68 -20.73 -14.88 24.16
#